data_AF-A0A8H6X4U9-F1
#
_entry.id   AF-A0A8H6X4U9-F1
#
_cell.length_a   1.000
_cell.length_b   1.000
_cell.length_c   1.000
_cell.angle_alpha   90.00
_cell.angle_beta   90.00
_cell.angle_gamma   90.00
#
_symmetry.space_group_name_H-M   'P 1'
#
loop_
_entity.id
_entity.type
_entity.pdbx_description
1 polymer ?
#
loop_
_entity_poly.entity_id
_entity_poly.type
_entity_poly.pdbx_seq_one_letter_code
_entity_poly.pdbx_strand_id
1 'polypeptide(L)'
;MPSPTRLLALAALLVSATAIVPPSQKGAPNQTPDDFTPPTPDNDLIAQTANQVDQKSAPPVDAPPNADVPPTSVTAIDGTVTNSTIGGVSAGNSTRRRDVGRLGKRQSKFEKIFDGLPADQHDASIQGTAYLTYTVVNNATYNIQACLDWCAGINECVFVNVYYEFNNYLLDFVFGEKSNLKCAAYGDIHTAAEKLNFGGQQSYPQLGNETVPLTYITQSSGWGLSGIKEAVTPDGYDLVFGPTGGANNAPGYMGFAFIDKYDVDACAALCNGRGVDPNGGGCAYFNIWRAVVDGIPTTYTCSMYYLVADESTAVNFGQGSLVVTLSRGYARKSALIDGGFEGYTDCDDFCFTTSYANWIGTSSSGGSLDASIFFYPPYAHTGHGSGLLGSAPGLNNQTGTLKPAQPLTTDAGANYVVQCFMSSAFSGPKIEAAAKVDIMWNGVRVGGTSGFTEYALMEASVVGTGSDELAFVGGASPAWTFIDDCKVYKA
;
A
#
# COMPACT_ATOMS: atom_id res chain seq x y z
N MET A 1 -66.52 41.35 10.14
CA MET A 1 -66.57 40.08 9.39
C MET A 1 -65.67 40.21 8.17
N PRO A 2 -64.58 39.44 8.04
CA PRO A 2 -63.69 39.55 6.88
C PRO A 2 -64.36 38.95 5.63
N SER A 3 -64.17 39.60 4.49
CA SER A 3 -64.74 39.23 3.19
C SER A 3 -64.36 37.80 2.76
N PRO A 4 -65.29 36.98 2.21
CA PRO A 4 -65.00 35.62 1.72
C PRO A 4 -63.91 35.57 0.63
N THR A 5 -63.62 36.69 -0.05
CA THR A 5 -62.50 36.80 -1.00
C THR A 5 -61.11 36.83 -0.34
N ARG A 6 -61.00 37.18 0.96
CA ARG A 6 -59.71 37.13 1.69
C ARG A 6 -59.37 35.75 2.24
N LEU A 7 -60.35 34.85 2.40
CA LEU A 7 -60.09 33.45 2.80
C LEU A 7 -59.56 32.60 1.62
N LEU A 8 -59.98 32.86 0.38
CA LEU A 8 -59.47 32.16 -0.80
C LEU A 8 -58.02 32.55 -1.16
N ALA A 9 -57.61 33.80 -0.89
CA ALA A 9 -56.23 34.24 -1.12
C ALA A 9 -55.23 33.67 -0.08
N LEU A 10 -55.69 33.35 1.13
CA LEU A 10 -54.85 32.67 2.15
C LEU A 10 -54.77 31.15 1.95
N ALA A 11 -55.76 30.53 1.29
CA ALA A 11 -55.74 29.10 0.95
C ALA A 11 -54.79 28.78 -0.22
N ALA A 12 -54.48 29.75 -1.09
CA ALA A 12 -53.56 29.59 -2.21
C ALA A 12 -52.07 29.75 -1.83
N LEU A 13 -51.76 30.13 -0.58
CA LEU A 13 -50.39 30.36 -0.08
C LEU A 13 -49.83 29.22 0.80
N LEU A 14 -50.57 28.11 0.96
CA LEU A 14 -50.24 27.05 1.93
C LEU A 14 -49.84 25.69 1.35
N VAL A 15 -49.64 25.56 0.04
CA VAL A 15 -49.02 24.36 -0.54
C VAL A 15 -48.01 24.73 -1.62
N SER A 16 -46.98 25.49 -1.26
CA SER A 16 -45.69 25.41 -1.96
C SER A 16 -44.97 24.16 -1.45
N ALA A 17 -45.58 22.98 -1.62
CA ALA A 17 -44.82 21.75 -1.51
C ALA A 17 -43.80 21.81 -2.65
N THR A 18 -42.54 22.09 -2.35
CA THR A 18 -41.46 22.01 -3.32
C THR A 18 -41.46 20.58 -3.85
N ALA A 19 -42.03 20.40 -5.04
CA ALA A 19 -42.11 19.10 -5.68
C ALA A 19 -40.66 18.64 -5.90
N ILE A 20 -40.30 17.48 -5.35
CA ILE A 20 -38.98 16.91 -5.56
C ILE A 20 -38.90 16.51 -7.03
N VAL A 21 -37.90 17.06 -7.72
CA VAL A 21 -37.59 16.66 -9.10
C VAL A 21 -36.82 15.34 -9.01
N PRO A 22 -37.29 14.26 -9.64
CA PRO A 22 -36.64 12.95 -9.53
C PRO A 22 -35.28 12.93 -10.26
N PRO A 23 -34.38 11.99 -9.93
CA PRO A 23 -33.05 11.88 -10.54
C PRO A 23 -33.08 11.82 -12.08
N SER A 24 -34.05 11.11 -12.67
CA SER A 24 -34.16 11.00 -14.14
C SER A 24 -34.48 12.33 -14.86
N GLN A 25 -34.77 13.39 -14.09
CA GLN A 25 -35.10 14.73 -14.60
C GLN A 25 -34.08 15.78 -14.12
N LYS A 26 -32.85 15.37 -13.77
CA LYS A 26 -31.78 16.24 -13.25
C LYS A 26 -32.18 16.97 -11.96
N GLY A 27 -32.91 16.30 -11.06
CA GLY A 27 -33.15 16.84 -9.73
C GLY A 27 -31.84 17.07 -8.98
N ALA A 28 -31.73 18.18 -8.25
CA ALA A 28 -30.52 18.50 -7.51
C ALA A 28 -30.46 17.68 -6.21
N PRO A 29 -29.33 17.03 -5.90
CA PRO A 29 -29.18 16.36 -4.60
C PRO A 29 -29.15 17.40 -3.48
N ASN A 30 -29.56 16.98 -2.28
CA ASN A 30 -29.46 17.79 -1.07
C ASN A 30 -28.13 17.51 -0.37
N GLN A 31 -27.04 17.74 -1.09
CA GLN A 31 -25.67 17.58 -0.62
C GLN A 31 -25.02 18.96 -0.51
N THR A 32 -24.18 19.14 0.52
CA THR A 32 -23.19 20.21 0.45
C THR A 32 -22.16 19.86 -0.61
N PRO A 33 -21.77 20.78 -1.50
CA PRO A 33 -20.64 20.55 -2.39
C PRO A 33 -19.42 20.20 -1.54
N ASP A 34 -18.84 19.03 -1.75
CA ASP A 34 -17.57 18.66 -1.14
C ASP A 34 -16.46 19.48 -1.80
N ASP A 35 -15.94 20.48 -1.09
CA ASP A 35 -14.70 21.19 -1.45
C ASP A 35 -13.48 20.34 -1.06
N PHE A 36 -13.52 19.05 -1.39
CA PHE A 36 -12.46 18.13 -1.06
C PHE A 36 -11.34 18.26 -2.09
N THR A 37 -10.24 18.86 -1.65
CA THR A 37 -8.97 18.79 -2.38
C THR A 37 -8.20 17.58 -1.88
N PRO A 38 -7.99 16.55 -2.72
CA PRO A 38 -7.21 15.38 -2.33
C PRO A 38 -5.83 15.78 -1.81
N PRO A 39 -5.37 15.21 -0.69
CA PRO A 39 -4.03 15.49 -0.17
C PRO A 39 -2.95 15.06 -1.17
N THR A 40 -1.82 15.78 -1.18
CA THR A 40 -0.60 15.41 -1.90
C THR A 40 0.54 15.15 -0.90
N PRO A 41 1.63 14.48 -1.32
CA PRO A 41 2.75 14.18 -0.44
C PRO A 41 3.37 15.42 0.24
N ASP A 42 3.59 15.31 1.57
CA ASP A 42 4.37 16.26 2.34
C ASP A 42 5.86 15.91 2.26
N ASN A 43 6.51 16.41 1.21
CA ASN A 43 7.90 16.11 0.91
C ASN A 43 8.87 16.67 1.96
N ASP A 44 8.54 17.79 2.59
CA ASP A 44 9.38 18.38 3.63
C ASP A 44 9.36 17.52 4.90
N LEU A 45 8.18 17.03 5.30
CA LEU A 45 8.05 16.09 6.42
C LEU A 45 8.82 14.79 6.15
N ILE A 46 8.71 14.23 4.94
CA ILE A 46 9.47 13.03 4.55
C ILE A 46 10.98 13.28 4.69
N ALA A 47 11.50 14.37 4.12
CA ALA A 47 12.92 14.69 4.18
C ALA A 47 13.40 14.94 5.63
N GLN A 48 12.62 15.65 6.44
CA GLN A 48 12.93 15.88 7.86
C GLN A 48 12.97 14.56 8.65
N THR A 49 12.05 13.65 8.36
CA THR A 49 11.98 12.33 9.03
C THR A 49 13.14 11.45 8.60
N ALA A 50 13.55 11.49 7.32
CA ALA A 50 14.66 10.70 6.80
C ALA A 50 15.98 11.04 7.51
N ASN A 51 16.14 12.29 7.93
CA ASN A 51 17.28 12.75 8.71
C ASN A 51 17.24 12.33 10.20
N GLN A 52 16.12 11.79 10.68
CA GLN A 52 15.94 11.38 12.09
C GLN A 52 16.03 9.86 12.30
N VAL A 53 15.73 9.07 11.26
CA VAL A 53 15.78 7.61 11.38
C VAL A 53 17.21 7.08 11.29
N ASP A 54 17.55 6.15 12.16
CA ASP A 54 18.77 5.34 12.06
C ASP A 54 18.39 3.88 11.80
N GLN A 55 18.56 3.47 10.55
CA GLN A 55 18.31 2.11 10.08
C GLN A 55 19.59 1.29 9.89
N LYS A 56 20.72 1.77 10.43
CA LYS A 56 22.05 1.15 10.21
C LYS A 56 22.45 0.22 11.35
N SER A 57 21.48 -0.35 12.06
CA SER A 57 21.72 -1.22 13.20
C SER A 57 22.34 -2.56 12.75
N ALA A 58 23.52 -2.84 13.27
CA ALA A 58 24.18 -4.13 13.12
C ALA A 58 23.52 -5.20 14.03
N PRO A 59 23.70 -6.49 13.76
CA PRO A 59 23.27 -7.53 14.69
C PRO A 59 23.95 -7.34 16.06
N PRO A 60 23.33 -7.83 17.15
CA PRO A 60 24.00 -7.95 18.44
C PRO A 60 25.36 -8.67 18.31
N VAL A 61 26.33 -8.28 19.13
CA VAL A 61 27.70 -8.85 19.11
C VAL A 61 27.70 -10.37 19.31
N ASP A 62 26.67 -10.90 19.96
CA ASP A 62 26.45 -12.31 20.26
C ASP A 62 25.55 -13.07 19.27
N ALA A 63 25.07 -12.42 18.21
CA ALA A 63 24.29 -13.09 17.18
C ALA A 63 25.12 -14.19 16.50
N PRO A 64 24.60 -15.41 16.32
CA PRO A 64 25.33 -16.49 15.64
C PRO A 64 25.42 -16.24 14.13
N PRO A 65 26.46 -16.78 13.45
CA PRO A 65 26.51 -16.77 11.99
C PRO A 65 25.35 -17.58 11.42
N ASN A 66 24.91 -17.22 10.22
CA ASN A 66 23.79 -17.86 9.51
C ASN A 66 22.45 -17.75 10.24
N ALA A 67 22.25 -16.74 11.08
CA ALA A 67 20.94 -16.40 11.60
C ALA A 67 19.97 -16.09 10.42
N ASP A 68 18.69 -16.40 10.61
CA ASP A 68 17.66 -16.06 9.64
C ASP A 68 17.61 -14.54 9.40
N VAL A 69 17.29 -14.14 8.18
CA VAL A 69 17.11 -12.71 7.83
C VAL A 69 15.95 -12.16 8.68
N PRO A 70 16.14 -11.05 9.41
CA PRO A 70 15.09 -10.50 10.24
C PRO A 70 13.93 -10.00 9.36
N PRO A 71 12.70 -10.02 9.91
CA PRO A 71 11.56 -9.41 9.24
C PRO A 71 11.80 -7.91 9.03
N THR A 72 11.13 -7.33 8.04
CA THR A 72 11.17 -5.89 7.77
C THR A 72 10.65 -5.10 8.97
N SER A 73 11.42 -4.12 9.39
CA SER A 73 11.01 -3.19 10.45
C SER A 73 10.48 -1.89 9.86
N VAL A 74 9.47 -1.33 10.51
CA VAL A 74 8.93 0.01 10.27
C VAL A 74 9.57 0.93 11.29
N THR A 75 10.26 1.94 10.78
CA THR A 75 11.06 2.88 11.57
C THR A 75 10.44 4.26 11.69
N ALA A 76 9.48 4.59 10.82
CA ALA A 76 8.65 5.77 10.96
C ALA A 76 7.30 5.57 10.27
N ILE A 77 6.26 6.22 10.80
CA ILE A 77 4.95 6.35 10.17
C ILE A 77 4.54 7.81 10.26
N ASP A 78 4.32 8.45 9.11
CA ASP A 78 3.86 9.84 9.00
C ASP A 78 4.69 10.83 9.83
N GLY A 79 6.01 10.66 9.77
CA GLY A 79 6.98 11.48 10.51
C GLY A 79 7.19 11.12 11.97
N THR A 80 6.43 10.16 12.51
CA THR A 80 6.64 9.65 13.86
C THR A 80 7.57 8.45 13.82
N VAL A 81 8.77 8.58 14.41
CA VAL A 81 9.74 7.48 14.55
C VAL A 81 9.15 6.38 15.43
N THR A 82 9.24 5.14 14.98
CA THR A 82 8.76 3.93 15.65
C THR A 82 9.80 2.82 15.52
N ASN A 83 9.61 1.72 16.24
CA ASN A 83 10.38 0.50 16.06
C ASN A 83 9.43 -0.70 16.12
N SER A 84 8.53 -0.77 15.14
CA SER A 84 7.54 -1.83 15.01
C SER A 84 7.93 -2.77 13.89
N THR A 85 7.79 -4.08 14.10
CA THR A 85 7.98 -5.06 13.02
C THR A 85 6.66 -5.31 12.31
N ILE A 86 6.71 -5.55 10.99
CA ILE A 86 5.51 -5.93 10.23
C ILE A 86 5.26 -7.41 10.51
N GLY A 87 4.39 -7.69 11.49
CA GLY A 87 3.94 -9.04 11.80
C GLY A 87 3.10 -9.60 10.65
N GLY A 88 3.38 -10.85 10.24
CA GLY A 88 2.55 -11.57 9.26
C GLY A 88 3.06 -11.56 7.83
N VAL A 89 3.99 -10.68 7.46
CA VAL A 89 4.83 -10.87 6.27
C VAL A 89 5.99 -11.78 6.65
N SER A 90 5.67 -13.00 7.11
CA SER A 90 6.66 -14.07 7.02
C SER A 90 6.93 -14.20 5.53
N ALA A 91 8.10 -13.74 5.07
CA ALA A 91 8.56 -13.83 3.68
C ALA A 91 7.96 -15.09 3.10
N GLY A 92 6.94 -14.90 2.23
CA GLY A 92 5.86 -15.86 2.08
C GLY A 92 6.38 -17.27 2.14
N ASN A 93 5.66 -18.15 2.83
CA ASN A 93 5.80 -19.60 2.66
C ASN A 93 5.44 -20.03 1.20
N SER A 94 5.71 -19.17 0.20
CA SER A 94 6.16 -19.51 -1.14
C SER A 94 6.98 -20.77 -1.00
N THR A 95 6.28 -21.87 -1.25
CA THR A 95 6.79 -23.21 -1.22
C THR A 95 8.13 -23.16 -1.91
N ARG A 96 9.20 -23.38 -1.14
CA ARG A 96 10.59 -23.44 -1.56
C ARG A 96 10.76 -24.50 -2.64
N ARG A 97 10.28 -24.27 -3.86
CA ARG A 97 10.90 -24.83 -5.04
C ARG A 97 12.22 -24.08 -5.13
N ARG A 98 13.23 -24.59 -4.42
CA ARG A 98 14.62 -24.28 -4.68
C ARG A 98 14.78 -24.45 -6.18
N ASP A 99 14.82 -23.35 -6.91
CA ASP A 99 15.13 -23.36 -8.32
C ASP A 99 16.65 -23.55 -8.40
N VAL A 100 17.09 -24.79 -8.14
CA VAL A 100 18.52 -25.17 -7.99
C VAL A 100 19.29 -24.82 -9.27
N GLY A 101 18.61 -24.66 -10.41
CA GLY A 101 19.19 -24.22 -11.67
C GLY A 101 19.57 -22.74 -11.77
N ARG A 102 19.18 -21.87 -10.81
CA ARG A 102 19.46 -20.42 -10.87
C ARG A 102 20.67 -19.95 -10.05
N LEU A 103 21.19 -20.75 -9.13
CA LEU A 103 22.29 -20.34 -8.24
C LEU A 103 23.57 -20.00 -9.01
N GLY A 104 23.95 -20.81 -10.00
CA GLY A 104 25.19 -20.60 -10.77
C GLY A 104 25.17 -19.36 -11.69
N LYS A 105 24.00 -18.84 -12.07
CA LYS A 105 23.91 -17.64 -12.94
C LYS A 105 24.03 -16.31 -12.18
N ARG A 106 23.89 -16.33 -10.85
CA ARG A 106 23.89 -15.12 -10.02
C ARG A 106 25.29 -14.72 -9.58
N GLN A 107 26.18 -15.70 -9.38
CA GLN A 107 27.57 -15.49 -8.96
C GLN A 107 28.38 -14.65 -9.94
N SER A 108 28.20 -14.84 -11.26
CA SER A 108 28.97 -14.14 -12.29
C SER A 108 28.62 -12.66 -12.45
N LYS A 109 27.74 -12.12 -11.59
CA LYS A 109 27.26 -10.74 -11.66
C LYS A 109 27.79 -9.85 -10.55
N PHE A 110 28.48 -10.40 -9.54
CA PHE A 110 29.07 -9.57 -8.49
C PHE A 110 30.32 -8.87 -8.99
N GLU A 111 30.38 -7.56 -8.77
CA GLU A 111 31.53 -6.72 -9.04
C GLU A 111 32.05 -6.12 -7.73
N LYS A 112 33.36 -5.89 -7.69
CA LYS A 112 33.97 -5.25 -6.53
C LYS A 112 33.63 -3.76 -6.55
N ILE A 113 33.03 -3.28 -5.46
CA ILE A 113 32.64 -1.89 -5.28
C ILE A 113 33.79 -1.10 -4.61
N PHE A 114 34.47 -1.71 -3.64
CA PHE A 114 35.64 -1.12 -3.01
C PHE A 114 36.62 -2.18 -2.50
N ASP A 115 37.90 -1.79 -2.46
CA ASP A 115 38.98 -2.57 -1.86
C ASP A 115 39.09 -2.34 -0.35
N GLY A 116 39.63 -3.35 0.34
CA GLY A 116 40.06 -3.21 1.73
C GLY A 116 41.41 -2.53 1.84
N LEU A 117 41.70 -2.00 3.02
CA LEU A 117 43.04 -1.52 3.35
C LEU A 117 44.05 -2.68 3.43
N PRO A 118 45.37 -2.39 3.34
CA PRO A 118 46.42 -3.39 3.55
C PRO A 118 46.26 -4.15 4.88
N ALA A 119 46.73 -5.40 4.92
CA ALA A 119 46.52 -6.32 6.05
C ALA A 119 47.10 -5.84 7.39
N ASP A 120 48.10 -4.96 7.35
CA ASP A 120 48.75 -4.35 8.50
C ASP A 120 48.05 -3.06 9.00
N GLN A 121 46.95 -2.67 8.36
CA GLN A 121 46.20 -1.47 8.71
C GLN A 121 44.81 -1.82 9.26
N HIS A 122 44.40 -1.06 10.27
CA HIS A 122 43.03 -1.07 10.76
C HIS A 122 42.08 -0.57 9.68
N ASP A 123 40.98 -1.27 9.52
CA ASP A 123 39.92 -0.97 8.58
C ASP A 123 38.56 -0.95 9.32
N ALA A 124 37.48 -0.69 8.60
CA ALA A 124 36.12 -0.72 9.12
C ALA A 124 35.18 -1.53 8.23
N SER A 125 34.23 -2.21 8.86
CA SER A 125 33.11 -2.86 8.16
C SER A 125 32.00 -1.85 7.86
N ILE A 126 31.14 -2.22 6.91
CA ILE A 126 29.97 -1.43 6.55
C ILE A 126 29.02 -1.35 7.75
N GLN A 127 28.58 -0.12 8.04
CA GLN A 127 27.42 0.17 8.89
C GLN A 127 26.37 0.83 7.98
N GLY A 128 25.54 0.00 7.35
CA GLY A 128 24.60 0.39 6.31
C GLY A 128 23.18 -0.09 6.59
N THR A 129 22.22 0.46 5.84
CA THR A 129 20.81 0.04 5.83
C THR A 129 20.62 -1.31 5.14
N ALA A 130 19.42 -1.89 5.21
CA ALA A 130 19.09 -3.17 4.58
C ALA A 130 20.03 -4.34 4.98
N TYR A 131 20.54 -4.34 6.21
CA TYR A 131 21.28 -5.49 6.73
C TYR A 131 20.39 -6.75 6.70
N LEU A 132 20.89 -7.85 6.14
CA LEU A 132 20.15 -9.10 6.05
C LEU A 132 20.60 -10.09 7.11
N THR A 133 21.87 -10.48 7.08
CA THR A 133 22.46 -11.45 8.01
C THR A 133 23.98 -11.49 7.79
N TYR A 134 24.70 -12.30 8.55
CA TYR A 134 26.13 -12.55 8.32
C TYR A 134 26.45 -14.04 8.42
N THR A 135 27.55 -14.43 7.79
CA THR A 135 28.18 -15.73 8.00
C THR A 135 29.68 -15.55 8.20
N VAL A 136 30.34 -16.63 8.54
CA VAL A 136 31.80 -16.73 8.51
C VAL A 136 32.20 -17.78 7.48
N VAL A 137 33.17 -17.43 6.65
CA VAL A 137 33.68 -18.32 5.58
C VAL A 137 35.10 -18.76 5.91
N ASN A 138 35.60 -19.82 5.29
CA ASN A 138 36.96 -20.30 5.56
C ASN A 138 38.00 -19.16 5.41
N ASN A 139 38.82 -18.95 6.45
CA ASN A 139 39.84 -17.90 6.53
C ASN A 139 41.26 -18.35 6.16
N ALA A 140 41.46 -19.56 5.62
CA ALA A 140 42.78 -19.98 5.12
C ALA A 140 43.23 -19.11 3.94
N THR A 141 42.25 -18.55 3.21
CA THR A 141 42.43 -17.48 2.24
C THR A 141 41.34 -16.44 2.44
N TYR A 142 41.50 -15.26 1.83
CA TYR A 142 40.44 -14.26 1.76
C TYR A 142 39.36 -14.72 0.77
N ASN A 143 38.53 -15.69 1.20
CA ASN A 143 37.65 -16.50 0.35
C ASN A 143 36.36 -15.76 -0.05
N ILE A 144 36.50 -14.79 -0.97
CA ILE A 144 35.38 -14.02 -1.52
C ILE A 144 34.34 -14.94 -2.17
N GLN A 145 34.76 -15.97 -2.90
CA GLN A 145 33.83 -16.84 -3.64
C GLN A 145 32.84 -17.54 -2.72
N ALA A 146 33.29 -18.08 -1.58
CA ALA A 146 32.39 -18.70 -0.60
C ALA A 146 31.35 -17.72 -0.05
N CYS A 147 31.72 -16.45 0.14
CA CYS A 147 30.82 -15.40 0.58
C CYS A 147 29.77 -15.05 -0.49
N LEU A 148 30.20 -14.92 -1.75
CA LEU A 148 29.29 -14.67 -2.88
C LEU A 148 28.31 -15.83 -3.10
N ASP A 149 28.78 -17.07 -2.94
CA ASP A 149 27.95 -18.28 -3.06
C ASP A 149 26.87 -18.33 -1.98
N TRP A 150 27.23 -17.96 -0.75
CA TRP A 150 26.29 -17.85 0.35
C TRP A 150 25.25 -16.74 0.11
N CYS A 151 25.68 -15.53 -0.29
CA CYS A 151 24.77 -14.44 -0.63
C CYS A 151 23.81 -14.82 -1.76
N ALA A 152 24.26 -15.57 -2.78
CA ALA A 152 23.38 -16.04 -3.86
C ALA A 152 22.21 -16.91 -3.36
N GLY A 153 22.38 -17.58 -2.22
CA GLY A 153 21.34 -18.37 -1.54
C GLY A 153 20.41 -17.58 -0.63
N ILE A 154 20.74 -16.33 -0.28
CA ILE A 154 19.90 -15.46 0.54
C ILE A 154 18.96 -14.66 -0.36
N ASN A 155 17.67 -14.65 -0.02
CA ASN A 155 16.71 -13.80 -0.71
C ASN A 155 17.09 -12.32 -0.48
N GLU A 156 16.84 -11.47 -1.47
CA GLU A 156 17.22 -10.04 -1.45
C GLU A 156 18.72 -9.70 -1.34
N CYS A 157 19.64 -10.64 -1.10
CA CYS A 157 21.06 -10.28 -1.05
C CYS A 157 21.54 -9.74 -2.41
N VAL A 158 22.04 -8.50 -2.40
CA VAL A 158 22.61 -7.79 -3.56
C VAL A 158 24.03 -7.28 -3.30
N PHE A 159 24.47 -7.26 -2.05
CA PHE A 159 25.80 -6.80 -1.66
C PHE A 159 26.33 -7.61 -0.48
N VAL A 160 27.65 -7.81 -0.46
CA VAL A 160 28.36 -8.34 0.70
C VAL A 160 29.55 -7.45 1.07
N ASN A 161 29.73 -7.28 2.37
CA ASN A 161 30.97 -6.77 2.94
C ASN A 161 31.76 -7.94 3.55
N VAL A 162 32.96 -8.16 3.02
CA VAL A 162 33.88 -9.22 3.47
C VAL A 162 34.99 -8.56 4.26
N TYR A 163 35.32 -9.07 5.45
CA TYR A 163 36.36 -8.50 6.30
C TYR A 163 36.85 -9.49 7.35
N TYR A 164 38.07 -9.30 7.86
CA TYR A 164 38.51 -9.99 9.06
C TYR A 164 38.09 -9.23 10.30
N GLU A 165 37.59 -9.93 11.32
CA GLU A 165 37.32 -9.37 12.65
C GLU A 165 38.13 -10.13 13.71
N PHE A 166 39.19 -9.50 14.21
CA PHE A 166 40.07 -10.11 15.20
C PHE A 166 39.59 -9.86 16.62
N ASN A 167 40.08 -10.69 17.55
CA ASN A 167 39.78 -10.62 18.98
C ASN A 167 38.29 -10.73 19.31
N ASN A 168 37.54 -11.52 18.53
CA ASN A 168 36.15 -11.86 18.84
C ASN A 168 36.09 -13.28 19.41
N TYR A 169 35.86 -13.38 20.72
CA TYR A 169 35.85 -14.64 21.46
C TYR A 169 34.86 -15.67 20.89
N LEU A 170 33.71 -15.21 20.40
CA LEU A 170 32.69 -16.09 19.84
C LEU A 170 33.15 -16.70 18.52
N LEU A 171 33.75 -15.91 17.64
CA LEU A 171 34.31 -16.39 16.38
C LEU A 171 35.53 -17.31 16.59
N ASP A 172 36.37 -16.95 17.56
CA ASP A 172 37.64 -17.62 17.81
C ASP A 172 37.44 -18.99 18.49
N PHE A 173 36.46 -19.11 19.39
CA PHE A 173 36.33 -20.28 20.26
C PHE A 173 34.94 -20.92 20.35
N VAL A 174 33.86 -20.18 20.12
CA VAL A 174 32.50 -20.67 20.39
C VAL A 174 31.83 -21.23 19.14
N PHE A 175 31.87 -20.49 18.03
CA PHE A 175 31.26 -20.93 16.79
C PHE A 175 32.10 -22.03 16.10
N GLY A 176 31.41 -23.03 15.54
CA GLY A 176 32.04 -24.26 15.05
C GLY A 176 32.94 -24.06 13.84
N GLU A 177 32.69 -22.98 13.08
CA GLU A 177 33.43 -22.60 11.88
C GLU A 177 34.86 -22.13 12.18
N LYS A 178 35.11 -21.62 13.41
CA LYS A 178 36.41 -21.10 13.87
C LYS A 178 37.10 -20.19 12.86
N SER A 179 36.32 -19.29 12.27
CA SER A 179 36.79 -18.33 11.29
C SER A 179 36.44 -16.93 11.71
N ASN A 180 37.41 -16.04 11.54
CA ASN A 180 37.28 -14.61 11.74
C ASN A 180 37.03 -13.85 10.42
N LEU A 181 36.90 -14.55 9.28
CA LEU A 181 36.55 -13.93 8.00
C LEU A 181 35.03 -13.84 7.88
N LYS A 182 34.50 -12.67 8.25
CA LYS A 182 33.08 -12.36 8.18
C LYS A 182 32.65 -11.99 6.77
N CYS A 183 31.44 -12.40 6.44
CA CYS A 183 30.72 -12.05 5.23
C CYS A 183 29.34 -11.53 5.66
N ALA A 184 29.17 -10.21 5.64
CA ALA A 184 27.91 -9.55 5.98
C ALA A 184 27.10 -9.28 4.70
N ALA A 185 25.86 -9.75 4.63
CA ALA A 185 24.97 -9.60 3.49
C ALA A 185 23.99 -8.44 3.67
N TYR A 186 23.75 -7.70 2.58
CA TYR A 186 22.87 -6.55 2.54
C TYR A 186 21.91 -6.62 1.34
N GLY A 187 20.74 -6.02 1.52
CA GLY A 187 19.70 -5.83 0.52
C GLY A 187 19.92 -4.61 -0.37
N ASP A 188 20.97 -3.83 -0.14
CA ASP A 188 21.38 -2.68 -0.96
C ASP A 188 22.89 -2.63 -1.20
N ILE A 189 23.31 -1.84 -2.19
CA ILE A 189 24.72 -1.62 -2.53
C ILE A 189 25.28 -0.48 -1.68
N HIS A 190 26.33 -0.80 -0.93
CA HIS A 190 27.03 0.15 -0.07
C HIS A 190 28.39 0.54 -0.65
N THR A 191 28.89 1.71 -0.24
CA THR A 191 30.19 2.24 -0.66
C THR A 191 31.20 2.28 0.49
N ALA A 192 32.47 2.56 0.17
CA ALA A 192 33.51 2.70 1.19
C ALA A 192 33.24 3.84 2.19
N ALA A 193 32.39 4.82 1.86
CA ALA A 193 32.01 5.91 2.76
C ALA A 193 31.22 5.42 4.00
N GLU A 194 30.63 4.22 3.92
CA GLU A 194 29.85 3.61 4.99
C GLU A 194 30.68 2.65 5.87
N LYS A 195 32.00 2.61 5.69
CA LYS A 195 32.94 1.85 6.54
C LYS A 195 33.14 2.57 7.87
N LEU A 196 32.15 2.46 8.77
CA LEU A 196 32.09 3.20 10.02
C LEU A 196 32.26 2.31 11.27
N ASN A 197 32.12 0.98 11.15
CA ASN A 197 32.33 0.07 12.26
C ASN A 197 33.78 -0.44 12.29
N PHE A 198 34.60 0.15 13.16
CA PHE A 198 36.01 -0.20 13.36
C PHE A 198 36.22 -1.36 14.35
N GLY A 199 35.15 -1.92 14.94
CA GLY A 199 35.23 -2.80 16.11
C GLY A 199 35.27 -2.00 17.40
N GLY A 200 36.13 -2.40 18.34
CA GLY A 200 36.32 -1.74 19.63
C GLY A 200 35.51 -2.33 20.78
N GLN A 201 34.81 -3.45 20.56
CA GLN A 201 34.04 -4.13 21.59
C GLN A 201 34.95 -5.07 22.40
N GLN A 202 34.72 -5.18 23.70
CA GLN A 202 35.34 -6.21 24.52
C GLN A 202 34.53 -7.51 24.38
N SER A 203 35.08 -8.48 23.65
CA SER A 203 34.42 -9.78 23.42
C SER A 203 34.93 -10.88 24.35
N TYR A 204 36.21 -10.82 24.74
CA TYR A 204 36.83 -11.81 25.61
C TYR A 204 36.40 -11.62 27.07
N PRO A 205 36.18 -12.72 27.82
CA PRO A 205 35.88 -12.63 29.24
C PRO A 205 37.06 -12.02 29.99
N GLN A 206 36.78 -11.13 30.95
CA GLN A 206 37.83 -10.54 31.77
C GLN A 206 38.34 -11.57 32.79
N LEU A 207 39.63 -11.91 32.68
CA LEU A 207 40.32 -12.81 33.60
C LEU A 207 41.23 -12.00 34.54
N GLY A 208 40.68 -11.62 35.69
CA GLY A 208 41.40 -10.81 36.68
C GLY A 208 41.67 -9.37 36.20
N ASN A 209 42.93 -8.93 36.32
CA ASN A 209 43.36 -7.56 35.98
C ASN A 209 44.02 -7.46 34.59
N GLU A 210 43.88 -8.47 33.74
CA GLU A 210 44.45 -8.44 32.39
C GLU A 210 43.71 -7.45 31.49
N THR A 211 44.46 -6.68 30.69
CA THR A 211 43.91 -5.84 29.64
C THR A 211 43.39 -6.74 28.53
N VAL A 212 42.07 -6.84 28.42
CA VAL A 212 41.42 -7.64 27.39
C VAL A 212 41.53 -6.91 26.04
N PRO A 213 41.98 -7.58 24.97
CA PRO A 213 42.06 -6.94 23.67
C PRO A 213 40.67 -6.59 23.14
N LEU A 214 40.55 -5.43 22.50
CA LEU A 214 39.34 -5.02 21.80
C LEU A 214 39.29 -5.67 20.41
N THR A 215 38.08 -5.91 19.92
CA THR A 215 37.87 -6.32 18.52
C THR A 215 38.40 -5.26 17.57
N TYR A 216 38.90 -5.68 16.41
CA TYR A 216 39.25 -4.76 15.33
C TYR A 216 39.06 -5.40 13.96
N ILE A 217 38.86 -4.57 12.96
CA ILE A 217 38.59 -5.01 11.59
C ILE A 217 39.77 -4.69 10.67
N THR A 218 40.03 -5.56 9.69
CA THR A 218 41.01 -5.31 8.62
C THR A 218 40.49 -5.81 7.26
N GLN A 219 41.11 -5.32 6.18
CA GLN A 219 40.90 -5.80 4.81
C GLN A 219 39.42 -5.84 4.41
N SER A 220 38.65 -4.80 4.71
CA SER A 220 37.21 -4.76 4.47
C SER A 220 36.91 -4.39 3.02
N SER A 221 36.44 -5.35 2.23
CA SER A 221 36.07 -5.17 0.81
C SER A 221 34.58 -5.33 0.57
N GLY A 222 34.06 -4.67 -0.47
CA GLY A 222 32.64 -4.67 -0.82
C GLY A 222 32.41 -5.23 -2.21
N TRP A 223 31.40 -6.10 -2.34
CA TRP A 223 31.04 -6.73 -3.62
C TRP A 223 29.53 -6.64 -3.82
N GLY A 224 29.10 -6.03 -4.92
CA GLY A 224 27.70 -5.77 -5.24
C GLY A 224 27.29 -6.38 -6.56
N LEU A 225 26.00 -6.67 -6.76
CA LEU A 225 25.48 -7.10 -8.05
C LEU A 225 25.56 -5.96 -9.08
N SER A 226 26.04 -6.27 -10.27
CA SER A 226 25.93 -5.43 -11.46
C SER A 226 24.46 -5.36 -11.92
N GLY A 227 23.71 -4.47 -11.28
CA GLY A 227 22.30 -4.20 -11.55
C GLY A 227 21.37 -4.52 -10.38
N ILE A 228 20.24 -3.83 -10.36
CA ILE A 228 19.20 -3.97 -9.32
C ILE A 228 18.42 -5.27 -9.58
N LYS A 229 18.24 -6.09 -8.54
CA LYS A 229 17.34 -7.24 -8.61
C LYS A 229 15.92 -6.72 -8.83
N GLU A 230 15.23 -7.21 -9.87
CA GLU A 230 13.84 -6.82 -10.06
C GLU A 230 12.98 -7.34 -8.90
N ALA A 231 12.18 -6.45 -8.34
CA ALA A 231 11.31 -6.78 -7.24
C ALA A 231 10.13 -7.62 -7.75
N VAL A 232 9.69 -8.59 -6.94
CA VAL A 232 8.51 -9.37 -7.27
C VAL A 232 7.28 -8.53 -6.96
N THR A 233 6.33 -8.48 -7.88
CA THR A 233 5.03 -7.84 -7.64
C THR A 233 4.28 -8.61 -6.55
N PRO A 234 3.85 -7.94 -5.46
CA PRO A 234 3.07 -8.59 -4.41
C PRO A 234 1.77 -9.20 -4.92
N ASP A 235 1.30 -10.25 -4.26
CA ASP A 235 -0.02 -10.80 -4.54
C ASP A 235 -1.11 -9.74 -4.30
N GLY A 236 -2.13 -9.71 -5.16
CA GLY A 236 -3.17 -8.69 -5.12
C GLY A 236 -2.75 -7.30 -5.63
N TYR A 237 -1.56 -7.15 -6.23
CA TYR A 237 -1.10 -5.91 -6.84
C TYR A 237 -0.68 -6.09 -8.31
N ASP A 238 -0.68 -4.99 -9.06
CA ASP A 238 -0.04 -4.84 -10.37
C ASP A 238 1.09 -3.81 -10.29
N LEU A 239 2.22 -4.09 -10.95
CA LEU A 239 3.26 -3.09 -11.16
C LEU A 239 2.77 -2.10 -12.21
N VAL A 240 2.68 -0.83 -11.83
CA VAL A 240 2.26 0.27 -12.72
C VAL A 240 3.46 0.87 -13.44
N PHE A 241 4.55 1.13 -12.72
CA PHE A 241 5.78 1.66 -13.30
C PHE A 241 7.03 1.35 -12.47
N GLY A 242 8.19 1.56 -13.08
CA GLY A 242 9.49 1.61 -12.42
C GLY A 242 10.42 0.43 -12.76
N PRO A 243 11.67 0.46 -12.28
CA PRO A 243 12.25 1.51 -11.43
C PRO A 243 12.50 2.85 -12.13
N THR A 244 12.24 3.97 -11.45
CA THR A 244 12.61 5.33 -11.88
C THR A 244 13.37 6.10 -10.78
N GLY A 245 13.81 7.33 -11.08
CA GLY A 245 14.41 8.25 -10.10
C GLY A 245 13.40 9.19 -9.42
N GLY A 246 12.10 9.08 -9.72
CA GLY A 246 11.08 9.99 -9.21
C GLY A 246 10.01 9.26 -8.41
N ALA A 247 9.64 9.79 -7.25
CA ALA A 247 8.49 9.36 -6.47
C ALA A 247 7.22 10.08 -6.93
N ASN A 248 6.06 9.49 -6.68
CA ASN A 248 4.79 10.13 -7.01
C ASN A 248 4.59 11.41 -6.18
N ASN A 249 4.14 12.47 -6.85
CA ASN A 249 3.53 13.65 -6.25
C ASN A 249 2.11 13.75 -6.82
N ALA A 250 1.22 12.93 -6.30
CA ALA A 250 -0.12 12.67 -6.84
C ALA A 250 -1.21 12.96 -5.80
N PRO A 251 -2.45 13.26 -6.24
CA PRO A 251 -3.59 13.38 -5.34
C PRO A 251 -3.92 12.05 -4.64
N GLY A 252 -4.60 12.15 -3.51
CA GLY A 252 -5.07 11.02 -2.73
C GLY A 252 -4.03 10.41 -1.82
N TYR A 253 -3.03 11.20 -1.43
CA TYR A 253 -1.96 10.81 -0.53
C TYR A 253 -2.48 10.47 0.86
N MET A 254 -2.26 9.23 1.26
CA MET A 254 -2.69 8.72 2.56
C MET A 254 -1.58 8.78 3.60
N GLY A 255 -0.38 9.27 3.29
CA GLY A 255 0.78 9.27 4.20
C GLY A 255 1.91 8.35 3.77
N PHE A 256 2.89 8.15 4.65
CA PHE A 256 4.08 7.33 4.37
C PHE A 256 4.54 6.50 5.56
N ALA A 257 5.29 5.45 5.26
CA ALA A 257 6.06 4.70 6.24
C ALA A 257 7.50 4.51 5.76
N PHE A 258 8.43 4.45 6.71
CA PHE A 258 9.81 4.08 6.44
C PHE A 258 10.07 2.64 6.87
N ILE A 259 10.63 1.85 5.98
CA ILE A 259 11.07 0.49 6.23
C ILE A 259 12.58 0.36 6.05
N ASP A 260 13.19 -0.62 6.71
CA ASP A 260 14.65 -0.80 6.82
C ASP A 260 15.31 -1.52 5.64
N LYS A 261 14.51 -2.10 4.75
CA LYS A 261 14.96 -2.72 3.49
C LYS A 261 13.94 -2.52 2.37
N TYR A 262 14.38 -2.62 1.12
CA TYR A 262 13.51 -2.51 -0.05
C TYR A 262 12.61 -3.76 -0.17
N ASP A 263 11.52 -3.78 0.59
CA ASP A 263 10.57 -4.89 0.66
C ASP A 263 9.19 -4.42 0.17
N VAL A 264 8.83 -4.88 -1.03
CA VAL A 264 7.58 -4.51 -1.69
C VAL A 264 6.38 -5.20 -1.04
N ASP A 265 6.55 -6.41 -0.51
CA ASP A 265 5.48 -7.12 0.21
C ASP A 265 5.18 -6.43 1.54
N ALA A 266 6.20 -5.89 2.22
CA ALA A 266 6.03 -5.04 3.39
C ALA A 266 5.23 -3.77 3.09
N CYS A 267 5.55 -3.05 1.99
CA CYS A 267 4.76 -1.88 1.60
C CYS A 267 3.31 -2.26 1.21
N ALA A 268 3.10 -3.41 0.57
CA ALA A 268 1.76 -3.92 0.28
C ALA A 268 0.97 -4.20 1.57
N ALA A 269 1.59 -4.84 2.56
CA ALA A 269 0.96 -5.07 3.86
C ALA A 269 0.62 -3.77 4.60
N LEU A 270 1.51 -2.76 4.52
CA LEU A 270 1.26 -1.42 5.07
C LEU A 270 0.09 -0.73 4.38
N CYS A 271 -0.01 -0.82 3.05
CA CYS A 271 -1.13 -0.30 2.27
C CYS A 271 -2.44 -1.04 2.63
N ASN A 272 -2.43 -2.37 2.68
CA ASN A 272 -3.59 -3.18 3.06
C ASN A 272 -4.10 -2.86 4.47
N GLY A 273 -3.19 -2.61 5.42
CA GLY A 273 -3.49 -2.25 6.80
C GLY A 273 -3.68 -0.76 7.05
N ARG A 274 -3.53 0.10 6.03
CA ARG A 274 -3.72 1.54 6.17
C ARG A 274 -5.20 1.81 6.44
N GLY A 275 -5.48 2.63 7.46
CA GLY A 275 -6.83 3.09 7.75
C GLY A 275 -7.45 3.79 6.54
N VAL A 276 -8.77 3.72 6.43
CA VAL A 276 -9.51 4.35 5.34
C VAL A 276 -9.45 5.87 5.43
N ASP A 277 -9.30 6.52 4.28
CA ASP A 277 -9.57 7.95 4.14
C ASP A 277 -11.09 8.15 4.04
N PRO A 278 -11.69 9.09 4.80
CA PRO A 278 -13.13 9.29 4.81
C PRO A 278 -13.72 9.74 3.47
N ASN A 279 -12.90 10.31 2.57
CA ASN A 279 -13.30 10.82 1.26
C ASN A 279 -12.70 10.01 0.10
N GLY A 280 -11.71 9.15 0.37
CA GLY A 280 -10.99 8.39 -0.64
C GLY A 280 -11.14 6.86 -0.56
N GLY A 281 -11.52 6.36 0.61
CA GLY A 281 -11.62 4.93 0.90
C GLY A 281 -10.28 4.32 1.33
N GLY A 282 -10.15 3.01 1.14
CA GLY A 282 -8.92 2.30 1.47
C GLY A 282 -7.77 2.58 0.49
N CYS A 283 -6.55 2.23 0.92
CA CYS A 283 -5.35 2.31 0.09
C CYS A 283 -5.51 1.44 -1.17
N ALA A 284 -5.42 2.10 -2.32
CA ALA A 284 -5.56 1.52 -3.64
C ALA A 284 -4.21 1.45 -4.38
N TYR A 285 -3.19 2.15 -3.89
CA TYR A 285 -1.91 2.28 -4.57
C TYR A 285 -0.80 2.60 -3.56
N PHE A 286 0.40 2.10 -3.82
CA PHE A 286 1.58 2.58 -3.12
C PHE A 286 2.77 2.76 -4.06
N ASN A 287 3.65 3.68 -3.68
CA ASN A 287 4.92 3.94 -4.32
C ASN A 287 6.05 3.64 -3.32
N ILE A 288 6.89 2.66 -3.64
CA ILE A 288 8.08 2.33 -2.85
C ILE A 288 9.33 2.90 -3.53
N TRP A 289 10.17 3.59 -2.77
CA TRP A 289 11.40 4.20 -3.28
C TRP A 289 12.48 4.27 -2.19
N ARG A 290 13.75 4.37 -2.62
CA ARG A 290 14.91 4.49 -1.75
C ARG A 290 15.32 5.96 -1.58
N ALA A 291 15.41 6.41 -0.34
CA ALA A 291 15.95 7.71 0.03
C ALA A 291 17.48 7.63 0.17
N VAL A 292 18.18 8.44 -0.61
CA VAL A 292 19.64 8.60 -0.52
C VAL A 292 19.93 9.99 0.03
N VAL A 293 20.51 10.10 1.22
CA VAL A 293 20.84 11.37 1.87
C VAL A 293 22.35 11.53 1.83
N ASP A 294 22.84 12.63 1.25
CA ASP A 294 24.28 12.90 1.09
C ASP A 294 25.04 11.77 0.37
N GLY A 295 24.37 11.14 -0.60
CA GLY A 295 24.93 10.02 -1.37
C GLY A 295 24.87 8.65 -0.65
N ILE A 296 24.31 8.58 0.56
CA ILE A 296 24.23 7.37 1.37
C ILE A 296 22.78 6.86 1.45
N PRO A 297 22.50 5.59 1.07
CA PRO A 297 21.20 4.97 1.33
C PRO A 297 20.81 5.07 2.81
N THR A 298 19.67 5.71 3.09
CA THR A 298 19.27 6.06 4.47
C THR A 298 17.95 5.41 4.88
N THR A 299 16.99 5.29 3.96
CA THR A 299 15.72 4.61 4.23
C THR A 299 15.00 4.21 2.95
N TYR A 300 13.96 3.39 3.07
CA TYR A 300 13.01 3.06 2.02
C TYR A 300 11.62 3.55 2.41
N THR A 301 11.00 4.29 1.52
CA THR A 301 9.72 4.95 1.76
C THR A 301 8.60 4.20 1.05
N CYS A 302 7.55 3.83 1.78
CA CYS A 302 6.26 3.41 1.24
C CYS A 302 5.30 4.60 1.29
N SER A 303 5.10 5.30 0.18
CA SER A 303 4.08 6.35 0.04
C SER A 303 2.76 5.71 -0.39
N MET A 304 1.67 5.92 0.36
CA MET A 304 0.39 5.23 0.15
C MET A 304 -0.68 6.20 -0.38
N TYR A 305 -1.60 5.70 -1.21
CA TYR A 305 -2.63 6.51 -1.87
C TYR A 305 -3.95 5.75 -2.01
N TYR A 306 -5.09 6.44 -1.90
CA TYR A 306 -6.41 5.87 -2.19
C TYR A 306 -6.83 6.02 -3.66
N LEU A 307 -6.12 6.86 -4.41
CA LEU A 307 -6.20 6.97 -5.87
C LEU A 307 -4.99 6.27 -6.50
N VAL A 308 -5.22 5.58 -7.61
CA VAL A 308 -4.14 4.97 -8.38
C VAL A 308 -3.39 6.05 -9.15
N ALA A 309 -2.07 6.10 -8.97
CA ALA A 309 -1.17 6.99 -9.70
C ALA A 309 -0.34 6.21 -10.73
N ASP A 310 0.29 6.92 -11.65
CA ASP A 310 1.16 6.36 -12.69
C ASP A 310 2.51 7.10 -12.78
N GLU A 311 3.34 6.71 -13.76
CA GLU A 311 4.67 7.30 -13.97
C GLU A 311 4.63 8.80 -14.27
N SER A 312 3.53 9.32 -14.85
CA SER A 312 3.45 10.76 -15.21
C SER A 312 3.47 11.67 -13.98
N THR A 313 3.05 11.15 -12.83
CA THR A 313 3.07 11.87 -11.55
C THR A 313 4.34 11.61 -10.74
N ALA A 314 5.27 10.77 -11.22
CA ALA A 314 6.53 10.41 -10.57
C ALA A 314 7.58 11.55 -10.70
N VAL A 315 7.23 12.75 -10.25
CA VAL A 315 7.99 13.99 -10.45
C VAL A 315 8.72 14.50 -9.21
N ASN A 316 8.64 13.77 -8.09
CA ASN A 316 9.41 14.09 -6.89
C ASN A 316 10.79 13.40 -6.94
N PHE A 317 11.85 14.16 -7.22
CA PHE A 317 13.22 13.65 -7.30
C PHE A 317 14.03 13.82 -5.99
N GLY A 318 13.41 14.37 -4.94
CA GLY A 318 14.04 14.64 -3.64
C GLY A 318 14.12 16.13 -3.27
N GLN A 319 14.63 16.42 -2.07
CA GLN A 319 14.69 17.75 -1.45
C GLN A 319 15.99 17.89 -0.65
N GLY A 320 16.69 19.01 -0.78
CA GLY A 320 17.96 19.23 -0.09
C GLY A 320 19.02 18.20 -0.52
N SER A 321 19.55 17.45 0.44
CA SER A 321 20.49 16.34 0.17
C SER A 321 19.80 14.99 -0.06
N LEU A 322 18.48 14.89 0.13
CA LEU A 322 17.71 13.69 -0.15
C LEU A 322 17.50 13.58 -1.67
N VAL A 323 17.84 12.42 -2.22
CA VAL A 323 17.59 12.03 -3.60
C VAL A 323 16.72 10.78 -3.63
N VAL A 324 15.69 10.78 -4.48
CA VAL A 324 14.84 9.61 -4.71
C VAL A 324 15.49 8.69 -5.72
N THR A 325 15.51 7.39 -5.43
CA THR A 325 16.01 6.36 -6.34
C THR A 325 15.15 5.09 -6.25
N LEU A 326 15.25 4.20 -7.25
CA LEU A 326 14.58 2.90 -7.25
C LEU A 326 13.06 2.99 -7.05
N SER A 327 12.42 4.04 -7.55
CA SER A 327 11.00 4.26 -7.34
C SER A 327 10.14 3.34 -8.20
N ARG A 328 9.19 2.64 -7.59
CA ARG A 328 8.23 1.75 -8.27
C ARG A 328 6.81 1.99 -7.75
N GLY A 329 5.84 1.93 -8.66
CA GLY A 329 4.43 2.12 -8.35
C GLY A 329 3.63 0.82 -8.44
N TYR A 330 2.77 0.55 -7.47
CA TYR A 330 1.95 -0.66 -7.42
C TYR A 330 0.48 -0.33 -7.14
N ALA A 331 -0.41 -0.79 -8.02
CA ALA A 331 -1.86 -0.63 -7.86
C ALA A 331 -2.47 -1.89 -7.26
N ARG A 332 -3.33 -1.73 -6.26
CA ARG A 332 -4.07 -2.81 -5.62
C ARG A 332 -5.18 -3.28 -6.56
N LYS A 333 -5.26 -4.58 -6.79
CA LYS A 333 -6.29 -5.22 -7.62
C LYS A 333 -7.63 -5.20 -6.93
N SER A 334 -8.61 -4.54 -7.55
CA SER A 334 -10.02 -4.74 -7.21
C SER A 334 -10.55 -5.95 -7.99
N ALA A 335 -11.22 -6.87 -7.31
CA ALA A 335 -11.99 -7.93 -7.96
C ALA A 335 -13.26 -7.39 -8.65
N LEU A 336 -13.71 -6.20 -8.23
CA LEU A 336 -14.83 -5.49 -8.84
C LEU A 336 -14.34 -4.60 -9.99
N ILE A 337 -14.90 -4.84 -11.16
CA ILE A 337 -14.66 -4.05 -12.37
C ILE A 337 -15.55 -2.80 -12.32
N ASP A 338 -14.94 -1.64 -12.59
CA ASP A 338 -15.66 -0.39 -12.86
C ASP A 338 -16.66 -0.02 -11.76
N GLY A 339 -16.22 -0.08 -10.50
CA GLY A 339 -17.07 0.22 -9.35
C GLY A 339 -17.39 1.71 -9.14
N GLY A 340 -16.76 2.60 -9.91
CA GLY A 340 -17.14 4.01 -10.04
C GLY A 340 -18.10 4.29 -11.21
N PHE A 341 -18.52 3.25 -11.96
CA PHE A 341 -19.46 3.39 -13.08
C PHE A 341 -18.98 4.26 -14.26
N GLU A 342 -17.70 4.63 -14.30
CA GLU A 342 -17.10 5.48 -15.34
C GLU A 342 -17.08 4.83 -16.73
N GLY A 343 -17.22 3.50 -16.82
CA GLY A 343 -17.33 2.82 -18.11
C GLY A 343 -18.64 3.05 -18.84
N TYR A 344 -19.64 3.68 -18.22
CA TYR A 344 -20.89 4.08 -18.90
C TYR A 344 -20.71 5.43 -19.60
N THR A 345 -20.46 5.41 -20.92
CA THR A 345 -20.12 6.62 -21.70
C THR A 345 -21.06 6.84 -22.90
N ASP A 346 -22.34 6.46 -22.79
CA ASP A 346 -23.30 6.58 -23.90
C ASP A 346 -23.74 8.03 -24.19
N CYS A 347 -23.32 9.00 -23.37
CA CYS A 347 -23.60 10.43 -23.55
C CYS A 347 -22.51 11.31 -22.92
N ASP A 348 -22.56 12.62 -23.20
CA ASP A 348 -21.56 13.61 -22.76
C ASP A 348 -22.01 14.53 -21.60
N ASP A 349 -23.30 14.50 -21.21
CA ASP A 349 -23.84 15.41 -20.17
C ASP A 349 -24.73 14.67 -19.18
N PHE A 350 -25.84 14.10 -19.66
CA PHE A 350 -26.79 13.40 -18.80
C PHE A 350 -27.50 12.29 -19.54
N CYS A 351 -27.33 11.09 -19.02
CA CYS A 351 -28.09 9.92 -19.41
C CYS A 351 -28.08 8.91 -18.27
N PHE A 352 -28.99 7.94 -18.36
CA PHE A 352 -29.00 6.81 -17.46
C PHE A 352 -29.52 5.58 -18.18
N THR A 353 -29.09 4.41 -17.72
CA THR A 353 -29.48 3.11 -18.25
C THR A 353 -29.78 2.14 -17.10
N THR A 354 -30.51 1.07 -17.37
CA THR A 354 -30.61 -0.05 -16.42
C THR A 354 -29.43 -1.01 -16.52
N SER A 355 -28.64 -0.96 -17.58
CA SER A 355 -27.49 -1.86 -17.74
C SER A 355 -26.51 -1.39 -18.79
N TYR A 356 -25.25 -1.77 -18.62
CA TYR A 356 -24.21 -1.71 -19.65
C TYR A 356 -23.27 -2.92 -19.48
N ALA A 357 -22.08 -2.89 -20.09
CA ALA A 357 -21.16 -4.01 -20.08
C ALA A 357 -20.78 -4.52 -18.67
N ASN A 358 -20.66 -3.63 -17.69
CA ASN A 358 -20.12 -3.98 -16.37
C ASN A 358 -21.20 -4.12 -15.27
N TRP A 359 -22.39 -3.52 -15.44
CA TRP A 359 -23.42 -3.48 -14.39
C TRP A 359 -24.84 -3.69 -14.91
N ILE A 360 -25.68 -4.25 -14.04
CA ILE A 360 -27.10 -4.52 -14.28
C ILE A 360 -27.91 -4.05 -13.06
N GLY A 361 -28.84 -3.14 -13.31
CA GLY A 361 -29.92 -2.70 -12.44
C GLY A 361 -31.21 -3.46 -12.75
N THR A 362 -31.91 -3.86 -11.70
CA THR A 362 -33.19 -4.58 -11.79
C THR A 362 -34.21 -4.02 -10.82
N SER A 363 -35.49 -4.24 -11.14
CA SER A 363 -36.64 -3.84 -10.35
C SER A 363 -37.36 -5.07 -9.81
N SER A 364 -37.94 -4.96 -8.61
CA SER A 364 -38.84 -6.00 -8.13
C SER A 364 -40.13 -6.06 -8.96
N SER A 365 -40.94 -7.09 -8.73
CA SER A 365 -42.18 -7.28 -9.48
C SER A 365 -43.13 -6.09 -9.33
N GLY A 366 -43.52 -5.49 -10.47
CA GLY A 366 -44.36 -4.29 -10.52
C GLY A 366 -43.59 -2.97 -10.41
N GLY A 367 -42.27 -3.03 -10.25
CA GLY A 367 -41.36 -1.91 -10.23
C GLY A 367 -40.90 -1.50 -11.62
N SER A 368 -40.27 -0.32 -11.71
CA SER A 368 -39.76 0.22 -12.98
C SER A 368 -38.63 1.21 -12.73
N LEU A 369 -37.45 0.90 -13.28
CA LEU A 369 -36.23 1.71 -13.17
C LEU A 369 -35.79 1.91 -11.72
N ASP A 370 -36.02 0.92 -10.87
CA ASP A 370 -35.70 0.99 -9.44
C ASP A 370 -34.22 0.80 -9.14
N ALA A 371 -33.42 0.38 -10.12
CA ALA A 371 -31.97 0.50 -10.09
C ALA A 371 -31.48 0.93 -11.47
N SER A 372 -30.66 1.97 -11.52
CA SER A 372 -30.14 2.56 -12.78
C SER A 372 -28.69 2.99 -12.60
N ILE A 373 -27.97 3.16 -13.71
CA ILE A 373 -26.62 3.70 -13.77
C ILE A 373 -26.74 5.07 -14.44
N PHE A 374 -26.18 6.11 -13.82
CA PHE A 374 -26.19 7.48 -14.30
C PHE A 374 -24.81 7.91 -14.79
N PHE A 375 -24.80 8.68 -15.88
CA PHE A 375 -23.68 9.55 -16.24
C PHE A 375 -24.13 10.97 -15.92
N TYR A 376 -23.81 11.46 -14.73
CA TYR A 376 -24.08 12.83 -14.29
C TYR A 376 -23.21 13.19 -13.07
N PRO A 377 -22.16 14.02 -13.24
CA PRO A 377 -21.22 14.36 -12.16
C PRO A 377 -21.85 14.84 -10.85
N PRO A 378 -22.94 15.65 -10.85
CA PRO A 378 -23.59 16.04 -9.60
C PRO A 378 -24.15 14.89 -8.76
N TYR A 379 -24.28 13.67 -9.31
CA TYR A 379 -24.69 12.48 -8.57
C TYR A 379 -23.51 11.61 -8.15
N ALA A 380 -22.36 11.74 -8.80
CA ALA A 380 -21.17 10.97 -8.51
C ALA A 380 -20.48 11.49 -7.24
N HIS A 381 -19.83 10.58 -6.53
CA HIS A 381 -18.85 10.93 -5.50
C HIS A 381 -17.53 11.38 -6.16
N THR A 382 -17.07 10.64 -7.17
CA THR A 382 -15.98 11.09 -8.05
C THR A 382 -16.28 10.79 -9.52
N GLY A 383 -15.71 11.57 -10.44
CA GLY A 383 -15.91 11.36 -11.86
C GLY A 383 -17.30 11.79 -12.37
N HIS A 384 -17.94 10.94 -13.17
CA HIS A 384 -19.19 11.21 -13.87
C HIS A 384 -20.25 10.12 -13.63
N GLY A 385 -19.85 8.93 -13.22
CA GLY A 385 -20.69 7.75 -13.05
C GLY A 385 -21.28 7.64 -11.65
N SER A 386 -22.48 7.09 -11.53
CA SER A 386 -22.99 6.60 -10.23
C SER A 386 -24.09 5.55 -10.42
N GLY A 387 -24.21 4.66 -9.44
CA GLY A 387 -25.35 3.76 -9.31
C GLY A 387 -26.48 4.42 -8.53
N LEU A 388 -27.72 4.30 -8.98
CA LEU A 388 -28.93 4.71 -8.27
C LEU A 388 -29.73 3.49 -7.82
N LEU A 389 -30.21 3.52 -6.58
CA LEU A 389 -31.25 2.67 -6.03
C LEU A 389 -32.51 3.49 -5.69
N GLY A 390 -33.66 2.98 -6.09
CA GLY A 390 -34.97 3.64 -6.10
C GLY A 390 -35.40 4.07 -7.51
N SER A 391 -36.72 4.11 -7.76
CA SER A 391 -37.28 4.44 -9.09
C SER A 391 -36.73 5.77 -9.61
N ALA A 392 -35.89 5.72 -10.66
CA ALA A 392 -35.27 6.90 -11.27
C ALA A 392 -36.25 8.03 -11.64
N PRO A 393 -37.45 7.75 -12.22
CA PRO A 393 -38.50 8.75 -12.47
C PRO A 393 -39.43 9.01 -11.27
N GLY A 394 -39.23 8.33 -10.15
CA GLY A 394 -40.06 8.45 -8.95
C GLY A 394 -41.48 7.88 -9.10
N LEU A 395 -41.64 6.82 -9.89
CA LEU A 395 -42.95 6.26 -10.22
C LEU A 395 -43.51 5.31 -9.14
N ASN A 396 -42.64 4.74 -8.30
CA ASN A 396 -43.01 3.74 -7.30
C ASN A 396 -41.99 3.73 -6.14
N ASN A 397 -42.38 3.11 -5.02
CA ASN A 397 -41.57 2.99 -3.80
C ASN A 397 -40.96 1.59 -3.62
N GLN A 398 -40.70 0.88 -4.71
CA GLN A 398 -40.09 -0.44 -4.68
C GLN A 398 -38.56 -0.36 -4.62
N THR A 399 -37.97 -1.44 -4.13
CA THR A 399 -36.52 -1.58 -4.00
C THR A 399 -35.86 -1.99 -5.32
N GLY A 400 -34.73 -1.36 -5.61
CA GLY A 400 -33.84 -1.76 -6.69
C GLY A 400 -32.84 -2.82 -6.27
N THR A 401 -32.25 -3.47 -7.27
CA THR A 401 -31.02 -4.25 -7.10
C THR A 401 -30.03 -3.89 -8.19
N LEU A 402 -28.84 -3.44 -7.78
CA LEU A 402 -27.72 -3.13 -8.65
C LEU A 402 -26.62 -4.17 -8.42
N LYS A 403 -26.12 -4.80 -9.48
CA LYS A 403 -25.06 -5.82 -9.39
C LYS A 403 -24.11 -5.77 -10.60
N PRO A 404 -22.87 -6.25 -10.44
CA PRO A 404 -21.99 -6.48 -11.57
C PRO A 404 -22.64 -7.43 -12.59
N ALA A 405 -22.34 -7.22 -13.88
CA ALA A 405 -22.91 -8.01 -14.96
C ALA A 405 -22.39 -9.46 -14.97
N GLN A 406 -21.21 -9.69 -14.40
CA GLN A 406 -20.59 -11.00 -14.22
C GLN A 406 -20.22 -11.21 -12.74
N PRO A 407 -20.23 -12.46 -12.24
CA PRO A 407 -19.70 -12.77 -10.93
C PRO A 407 -18.24 -12.32 -10.78
N LEU A 408 -17.87 -11.93 -9.57
CA LEU A 408 -16.51 -11.52 -9.23
C LEU A 408 -15.57 -12.73 -9.27
N THR A 409 -14.38 -12.55 -9.83
CA THR A 409 -13.33 -13.57 -9.79
C THR A 409 -12.51 -13.40 -8.52
N THR A 410 -12.76 -14.25 -7.53
CA THR A 410 -12.08 -14.24 -6.22
C THR A 410 -11.27 -15.52 -6.02
N ASP A 411 -10.47 -15.58 -4.96
CA ASP A 411 -9.81 -16.80 -4.51
C ASP A 411 -10.68 -17.47 -3.44
N ALA A 412 -11.02 -18.73 -3.67
CA ALA A 412 -11.81 -19.51 -2.71
C ALA A 412 -11.10 -19.59 -1.34
N GLY A 413 -11.80 -19.16 -0.29
CA GLY A 413 -11.29 -19.13 1.08
C GLY A 413 -10.45 -17.91 1.45
N ALA A 414 -10.15 -17.01 0.51
CA ALA A 414 -9.47 -15.76 0.81
C ALA A 414 -10.44 -14.72 1.39
N ASN A 415 -9.94 -13.87 2.28
CA ASN A 415 -10.71 -12.75 2.82
C ASN A 415 -10.68 -11.58 1.84
N TYR A 416 -11.80 -10.90 1.71
CA TYR A 416 -11.95 -9.67 0.92
C TYR A 416 -12.61 -8.57 1.76
N VAL A 417 -12.35 -7.32 1.39
CA VAL A 417 -13.05 -6.14 1.90
C VAL A 417 -13.78 -5.49 0.75
N VAL A 418 -15.10 -5.39 0.88
CA VAL A 418 -15.96 -4.59 0.02
C VAL A 418 -16.01 -3.18 0.59
N GLN A 419 -15.65 -2.18 -0.21
CA GLN A 419 -15.69 -0.76 0.12
C GLN A 419 -16.55 -0.05 -0.91
N CYS A 420 -17.47 0.83 -0.50
CA CYS A 420 -18.25 1.65 -1.42
C CYS A 420 -18.63 2.97 -0.74
N PHE A 421 -18.71 4.04 -1.52
CA PHE A 421 -19.31 5.28 -1.09
C PHE A 421 -20.81 5.25 -1.36
N MET A 422 -21.60 5.65 -0.36
CA MET A 422 -23.06 5.64 -0.46
C MET A 422 -23.63 6.96 0.04
N SER A 423 -24.64 7.47 -0.65
CA SER A 423 -25.32 8.71 -0.29
C SER A 423 -26.82 8.58 -0.48
N SER A 424 -27.61 8.97 0.52
CA SER A 424 -29.06 9.15 0.39
C SER A 424 -29.44 10.62 0.47
N ALA A 425 -28.48 11.53 0.35
CA ALA A 425 -28.71 12.96 0.47
C ALA A 425 -29.32 13.57 -0.80
N PHE A 426 -30.59 13.24 -1.09
CA PHE A 426 -31.30 13.76 -2.27
C PHE A 426 -32.57 14.52 -1.91
N SER A 427 -33.60 13.84 -1.40
CA SER A 427 -34.88 14.47 -1.05
C SER A 427 -34.86 15.21 0.28
N GLY A 428 -33.75 15.10 1.01
CA GLY A 428 -33.49 15.69 2.30
C GLY A 428 -33.91 14.83 3.50
N PRO A 429 -33.46 15.22 4.71
CA PRO A 429 -33.35 14.29 5.83
C PRO A 429 -34.66 13.64 6.28
N LYS A 430 -35.78 14.37 6.18
CA LYS A 430 -37.09 13.86 6.60
C LYS A 430 -37.62 12.76 5.69
N ILE A 431 -37.38 12.89 4.39
CA ILE A 431 -37.89 11.95 3.38
C ILE A 431 -36.96 10.74 3.30
N GLU A 432 -35.66 11.00 3.35
CA GLU A 432 -34.60 9.99 3.29
C GLU A 432 -34.40 9.24 4.62
N ALA A 433 -35.18 9.55 5.66
CA ALA A 433 -35.20 8.78 6.90
C ALA A 433 -35.53 7.29 6.68
N ALA A 434 -36.22 6.96 5.58
CA ALA A 434 -36.52 5.59 5.17
C ALA A 434 -35.53 5.01 4.14
N ALA A 435 -34.52 5.78 3.71
CA ALA A 435 -33.51 5.29 2.78
C ALA A 435 -32.78 4.08 3.37
N LYS A 436 -32.44 3.12 2.54
CA LYS A 436 -31.77 1.90 2.95
C LYS A 436 -31.03 1.30 1.78
N VAL A 437 -29.82 0.80 2.03
CA VAL A 437 -29.07 -0.03 1.09
C VAL A 437 -28.41 -1.16 1.86
N ASP A 438 -28.59 -2.37 1.37
CA ASP A 438 -27.94 -3.58 1.88
C ASP A 438 -26.86 -4.03 0.89
N ILE A 439 -25.67 -4.35 1.42
CA ILE A 439 -24.60 -5.01 0.67
C ILE A 439 -24.82 -6.51 0.79
N MET A 440 -25.03 -7.17 -0.33
CA MET A 440 -25.29 -8.59 -0.43
C MET A 440 -24.08 -9.30 -1.04
N TRP A 441 -23.62 -10.37 -0.39
CA TRP A 441 -22.56 -11.26 -0.87
C TRP A 441 -23.12 -12.68 -0.96
N ASN A 442 -23.18 -13.25 -2.16
CA ASN A 442 -23.77 -14.56 -2.43
C ASN A 442 -25.19 -14.71 -1.83
N GLY A 443 -26.01 -13.66 -1.95
CA GLY A 443 -27.37 -13.61 -1.43
C GLY A 443 -27.49 -13.40 0.08
N VAL A 444 -26.37 -13.23 0.81
CA VAL A 444 -26.36 -12.96 2.25
C VAL A 444 -26.02 -11.49 2.50
N ARG A 445 -26.77 -10.83 3.39
CA ARG A 445 -26.46 -9.46 3.82
C ARG A 445 -25.17 -9.43 4.63
N VAL A 446 -24.17 -8.69 4.17
CA VAL A 446 -22.87 -8.52 4.83
C VAL A 446 -22.62 -7.10 5.35
N GLY A 447 -23.40 -6.12 4.90
CA GLY A 447 -23.28 -4.73 5.31
C GLY A 447 -24.43 -3.87 4.80
N GLY A 448 -24.29 -2.55 4.92
CA GLY A 448 -25.27 -1.58 4.42
C GLY A 448 -25.56 -0.45 5.40
N THR A 449 -26.29 0.55 4.93
CA THR A 449 -26.66 1.75 5.71
C THR A 449 -28.17 2.02 5.62
N SER A 450 -28.66 2.88 6.50
CA SER A 450 -30.06 3.32 6.55
C SER A 450 -30.17 4.76 7.03
N GLY A 451 -31.21 5.46 6.57
CA GLY A 451 -31.46 6.86 6.88
C GLY A 451 -30.74 7.81 5.93
N PHE A 452 -30.85 9.11 6.23
CA PHE A 452 -30.16 10.17 5.50
C PHE A 452 -28.67 10.14 5.79
N THR A 453 -27.87 10.07 4.73
CA THR A 453 -26.41 10.19 4.78
C THR A 453 -25.94 10.93 3.53
N GLU A 454 -24.99 11.85 3.72
CA GLU A 454 -24.14 12.29 2.62
C GLU A 454 -23.21 11.14 2.22
N TYR A 455 -22.36 11.36 1.21
CA TYR A 455 -21.42 10.34 0.78
C TYR A 455 -20.56 9.89 1.97
N ALA A 456 -20.71 8.62 2.31
CA ALA A 456 -19.97 8.00 3.40
C ALA A 456 -19.46 6.63 2.94
N LEU A 457 -18.24 6.32 3.34
CA LEU A 457 -17.64 5.03 3.10
C LEU A 457 -18.34 3.95 3.92
N MET A 458 -18.74 2.88 3.24
CA MET A 458 -19.26 1.66 3.82
C MET A 458 -18.28 0.52 3.57
N GLU A 459 -18.04 -0.29 4.60
CA GLU A 459 -17.12 -1.44 4.53
C GLU A 459 -17.79 -2.74 4.99
N ALA A 460 -17.46 -3.85 4.33
CA ALA A 460 -17.85 -5.18 4.75
C ALA A 460 -16.74 -6.21 4.45
N SER A 461 -16.41 -7.05 5.43
CA SER A 461 -15.49 -8.18 5.23
C SER A 461 -16.25 -9.42 4.78
N VAL A 462 -15.74 -10.09 3.76
CA VAL A 462 -16.36 -11.28 3.15
C VAL A 462 -15.30 -12.35 2.86
N VAL A 463 -15.74 -13.58 2.60
CA VAL A 463 -14.86 -14.68 2.19
C VAL A 463 -15.23 -15.10 0.78
N GLY A 464 -14.23 -15.16 -0.10
CA GLY A 464 -14.43 -15.54 -1.51
C GLY A 464 -14.75 -17.02 -1.67
N THR A 465 -15.59 -17.34 -2.67
CA THR A 465 -15.91 -18.71 -3.08
C THR A 465 -15.34 -19.08 -4.44
N GLY A 466 -14.69 -18.14 -5.15
CA GLY A 466 -14.12 -18.33 -6.48
C GLY A 466 -14.95 -17.74 -7.63
N SER A 467 -16.22 -17.41 -7.36
CA SER A 467 -17.17 -16.85 -8.33
C SER A 467 -18.31 -16.21 -7.54
N ASP A 468 -18.03 -15.08 -6.92
CA ASP A 468 -18.92 -14.47 -5.94
C ASP A 468 -19.90 -13.49 -6.58
N GLU A 469 -21.13 -13.46 -6.09
CA GLU A 469 -22.14 -12.48 -6.47
C GLU A 469 -22.16 -11.33 -5.45
N LEU A 470 -21.79 -10.13 -5.90
CA LEU A 470 -22.01 -8.88 -5.18
C LEU A 470 -23.31 -8.24 -5.67
N ALA A 471 -24.13 -7.73 -4.75
CA ALA A 471 -25.27 -6.89 -5.10
C ALA A 471 -25.52 -5.82 -4.05
N PHE A 472 -26.09 -4.70 -4.49
CA PHE A 472 -26.60 -3.64 -3.64
C PHE A 472 -28.11 -3.61 -3.78
N VAL A 473 -28.83 -3.79 -2.66
CA VAL A 473 -30.29 -3.93 -2.66
C VAL A 473 -30.88 -2.86 -1.76
N GLY A 474 -31.79 -2.05 -2.28
CA GLY A 474 -32.37 -0.97 -1.51
C GLY A 474 -32.90 0.17 -2.36
N GLY A 475 -32.93 1.35 -1.75
CA GLY A 475 -33.58 2.56 -2.26
C GLY A 475 -35.10 2.37 -2.42
N ALA A 476 -35.86 3.45 -2.32
CA ALA A 476 -37.28 3.44 -2.62
C ALA A 476 -37.73 4.88 -2.83
N SER A 477 -38.17 5.27 -4.02
CA SER A 477 -38.59 6.66 -4.23
C SER A 477 -39.71 7.06 -3.25
N PRO A 478 -39.66 8.27 -2.65
CA PRO A 478 -38.70 9.36 -2.89
C PRO A 478 -37.43 9.33 -2.01
N ALA A 479 -37.12 8.22 -1.36
CA ALA A 479 -35.88 8.00 -0.62
C ALA A 479 -34.82 7.27 -1.48
N TRP A 480 -34.06 8.03 -2.28
CA TRP A 480 -33.09 7.47 -3.22
C TRP A 480 -31.75 7.19 -2.54
N THR A 481 -30.98 6.25 -3.08
CA THR A 481 -29.61 6.01 -2.62
C THR A 481 -28.67 5.89 -3.81
N PHE A 482 -27.62 6.70 -3.80
CA PHE A 482 -26.52 6.68 -4.74
C PHE A 482 -25.39 5.82 -4.20
N ILE A 483 -24.70 5.13 -5.10
CA ILE A 483 -23.56 4.25 -4.83
C ILE A 483 -22.48 4.64 -5.81
N ASP A 484 -21.26 4.78 -5.31
CA ASP A 484 -20.09 5.11 -6.14
C ASP A 484 -18.79 4.58 -5.52
N ASP A 485 -17.70 4.63 -6.29
CA ASP A 485 -16.34 4.28 -5.88
C ASP A 485 -16.21 2.92 -5.17
N CYS A 486 -16.96 1.94 -5.67
CA CYS A 486 -16.95 0.59 -5.13
C CYS A 486 -15.65 -0.16 -5.47
N LYS A 487 -15.07 -0.80 -4.47
CA LYS A 487 -13.84 -1.60 -4.56
C LYS A 487 -14.02 -2.91 -3.81
N VAL A 488 -13.45 -3.99 -4.34
CA VAL A 488 -13.42 -5.29 -3.65
C VAL A 488 -11.98 -5.77 -3.60
N TYR A 489 -11.32 -5.55 -2.46
CA TYR A 489 -9.90 -5.85 -2.30
C TYR A 489 -9.68 -7.15 -1.56
N LYS A 490 -8.69 -7.93 -1.99
CA LYS A 490 -8.18 -9.06 -1.20
C LYS A 490 -7.47 -8.51 0.04
N ALA A 491 -7.85 -9.01 1.22
CA ALA A 491 -7.38 -8.51 2.52
C ALA A 491 -5.98 -9.02 2.86
#